data_AF-A0A9X3W3Z3-F1
#
_entry.id   AF-A0A9X3W3Z3-F1
#
_cell.length_a   1.000
_cell.length_b   1.000
_cell.length_c   1.000
_cell.angle_alpha   90.00
_cell.angle_beta   90.00
_cell.angle_gamma   90.00
#
_symmetry.space_group_name_H-M   'P 1'
#
loop_
_entity.id
_entity.type
_entity.pdbx_description
1 polymer ?
#
loop_
_entity_poly.entity_id
_entity_poly.type
_entity_poly.pdbx_seq_one_letter_code
_entity_poly.pdbx_strand_id
1 'polypeptide(L)'
;MADKKQSGFGNFVNSKIMPPIMKFVNTKAITALQNGMVYSLPFIIIGSIFLILGNIPIPAVSNAINASGWGAVFAQANNTTFQMMGLWAAIGIAYVYVKNENFEPLAPGLTSAAAFLMLQNLSIDNPLKAALTAGINNGQMSGKVVTENIDKLPHALQAFLESPVTGVINTKWLGGDGMIAAIIVGLLVGWIYTAIMNAGWTIKMPKQVPPAVSNQFTAMIPSGIILTGSMLIYGAFNAFAHTDFLNWIYNTLQIPLQGISDSFGGALAIGFLVPFFWFFGVHGGLIMGSLVAPMLQANTADNARLFAAGKLSLANGAHVVTNEFYNNFINLTGSGITIGLIVFTLVAAKSVQLKSIGKLELVPGIFNINEPFLFGLPIVMNPMLAVPFFLTPLVVAASTYLVIKTGIVPPLNGVAAPWTTPAVISGFLIGGWKMAIWQFCTLLISTAIYWPFAKKYDKVLLAREQKEAKEAK
;
A
#
# COMPACT_ATOMS: atom_id res chain seq x y z
N MET A 1 13.36 2.53 44.53
CA MET A 1 13.08 2.75 43.09
C MET A 1 11.60 3.05 42.98
N ALA A 2 11.24 4.33 42.96
CA ALA A 2 9.88 4.78 43.21
C ALA A 2 9.03 4.73 41.94
N ASP A 3 7.83 4.16 42.09
CA ASP A 3 6.68 4.29 41.20
C ASP A 3 6.55 5.73 40.71
N LYS A 4 6.92 5.97 39.45
CA LYS A 4 6.44 7.16 38.74
C LYS A 4 4.94 6.96 38.58
N LYS A 5 4.14 7.66 39.40
CA LYS A 5 2.70 7.88 39.16
C LYS A 5 2.52 8.16 37.67
N GLN A 6 2.02 7.18 36.89
CA GLN A 6 1.56 7.44 35.54
C GLN A 6 0.52 8.57 35.66
N SER A 7 0.68 9.63 34.86
CA SER A 7 -0.27 10.73 34.84
C SER A 7 -1.68 10.19 34.62
N GLY A 8 -2.73 10.86 35.13
CA GLY A 8 -4.12 10.40 34.93
C GLY A 8 -4.45 10.15 33.46
N PHE A 9 -3.82 10.89 32.55
CA PHE A 9 -3.86 10.67 31.11
C PHE A 9 -3.15 9.38 30.67
N GLY A 10 -1.96 9.07 31.16
CA GLY A 10 -1.27 7.81 30.85
C GLY A 10 -2.05 6.57 31.34
N ASN A 11 -2.66 6.66 32.52
CA ASN A 11 -3.55 5.61 33.03
C ASN A 11 -4.80 5.45 32.16
N PHE A 12 -5.41 6.55 31.71
CA PHE A 12 -6.56 6.51 30.81
C PHE A 12 -6.22 5.85 29.47
N VAL A 13 -5.08 6.19 28.87
CA VAL A 13 -4.61 5.57 27.62
C VAL A 13 -4.43 4.07 27.80
N ASN A 14 -3.65 3.66 28.79
CA ASN A 14 -3.31 2.25 29.01
C ASN A 14 -4.53 1.39 29.37
N SER A 15 -5.52 1.95 30.07
CA SER A 15 -6.70 1.20 30.52
C SER A 15 -7.91 1.28 29.59
N LYS A 16 -8.07 2.36 28.81
CA LYS A 16 -9.27 2.61 28.00
C LYS A 16 -9.02 2.63 26.49
N ILE A 17 -7.88 3.16 26.03
CA ILE A 17 -7.59 3.31 24.60
C ILE A 17 -6.81 2.11 24.06
N MET A 18 -5.78 1.67 24.78
CA MET A 18 -4.88 0.62 24.35
C MET A 18 -5.55 -0.75 24.18
N PRO A 19 -6.36 -1.25 25.13
CA PRO A 19 -6.87 -2.61 25.04
C PRO A 19 -7.80 -2.85 23.83
N PRO A 20 -8.75 -1.95 23.49
CA PRO A 20 -9.57 -2.10 22.29
C PRO A 20 -8.76 -2.12 20.99
N ILE A 21 -7.75 -1.25 20.86
CA ILE A 21 -6.89 -1.19 19.66
C ILE A 21 -6.12 -2.50 19.53
N MET A 22 -5.46 -2.94 20.59
CA MET A 22 -4.70 -4.20 20.57
C MET A 22 -5.60 -5.40 20.29
N LYS A 23 -6.83 -5.43 20.83
CA LYS A 23 -7.82 -6.46 20.51
C LYS A 23 -8.16 -6.49 19.03
N PHE A 24 -8.36 -5.33 18.40
CA PHE A 24 -8.64 -5.22 16.97
C PHE A 24 -7.45 -5.66 16.11
N VAL A 25 -6.25 -5.16 16.42
CA VAL A 25 -5.01 -5.46 15.69
C VAL A 25 -4.67 -6.96 15.77
N ASN A 26 -4.92 -7.58 16.92
CA ASN A 26 -4.68 -9.00 17.13
C ASN A 26 -5.83 -9.91 16.65
N THR A 27 -6.84 -9.39 15.94
CA THR A 27 -7.85 -10.25 15.31
C THR A 27 -7.22 -11.12 14.21
N LYS A 28 -7.80 -12.32 14.01
CA LYS A 28 -7.34 -13.26 12.97
C LYS A 28 -7.34 -12.62 11.57
N ALA A 29 -8.36 -11.81 11.27
CA ALA A 29 -8.48 -11.14 9.98
C ALA A 29 -7.38 -10.08 9.77
N ILE A 30 -7.14 -9.20 10.75
CA ILE A 30 -6.14 -8.13 10.61
C ILE A 30 -4.72 -8.70 10.55
N THR A 31 -4.41 -9.69 11.39
CA THR A 31 -3.10 -10.36 11.36
C THR A 31 -2.88 -11.13 10.05
N ALA A 32 -3.90 -11.81 9.53
CA ALA A 32 -3.84 -12.48 8.22
C ALA A 32 -3.65 -11.49 7.07
N LEU A 33 -4.37 -10.37 7.10
CA LEU A 33 -4.24 -9.31 6.11
C LEU A 33 -2.82 -8.72 6.14
N GLN A 34 -2.35 -8.29 7.31
CA GLN A 34 -1.04 -7.65 7.49
C GLN A 34 0.09 -8.57 7.01
N ASN A 35 0.17 -9.79 7.55
CA ASN A 35 1.26 -10.70 7.23
C ASN A 35 1.10 -11.34 5.84
N GLY A 36 -0.14 -11.51 5.36
CA GLY A 36 -0.44 -12.04 4.03
C GLY A 36 0.04 -11.09 2.93
N MET A 37 -0.20 -9.79 3.10
CA MET A 37 0.26 -8.77 2.16
C MET A 37 1.79 -8.65 2.11
N VAL A 38 2.51 -8.98 3.18
CA VAL A 38 3.98 -8.96 3.19
C VAL A 38 4.59 -9.90 2.14
N TYR A 39 3.93 -11.03 1.84
CA TYR A 39 4.37 -11.94 0.79
C TYR A 39 4.37 -11.32 -0.62
N SER A 40 3.57 -10.28 -0.85
CA SER A 40 3.51 -9.58 -2.14
C SER A 40 4.64 -8.56 -2.34
N LEU A 41 5.26 -8.07 -1.25
CA LEU A 41 6.21 -6.96 -1.30
C LEU A 41 7.42 -7.21 -2.22
N PRO A 42 8.09 -8.38 -2.22
CA PRO A 42 9.22 -8.61 -3.12
C PRO A 42 8.83 -8.49 -4.59
N PHE A 43 7.65 -9.01 -4.97
CA PHE A 43 7.15 -8.94 -6.34
C PHE A 43 6.79 -7.51 -6.75
N ILE A 44 6.17 -6.75 -5.84
CA ILE A 44 5.82 -5.34 -6.06
C ILE A 44 7.08 -4.50 -6.26
N ILE A 45 8.11 -4.67 -5.41
CA ILE A 45 9.37 -3.92 -5.47
C ILE A 45 10.16 -4.29 -6.74
N ILE A 46 10.30 -5.58 -7.05
CA ILE A 46 11.01 -6.03 -8.25
C ILE A 46 10.26 -5.56 -9.51
N GLY A 47 8.93 -5.69 -9.52
CA GLY A 47 8.09 -5.22 -10.61
C GLY A 47 8.20 -3.73 -10.86
N SER A 48 8.28 -2.90 -9.81
CA SER A 48 8.45 -1.46 -9.94
C SER A 48 9.84 -1.08 -10.47
N ILE A 49 10.89 -1.87 -10.22
CA ILE A 49 12.20 -1.67 -10.83
C ILE A 49 12.09 -1.80 -12.35
N PHE A 50 11.39 -2.81 -12.86
CA PHE A 50 11.18 -2.93 -14.31
C PHE A 50 10.35 -1.77 -14.87
N LEU A 51 9.37 -1.25 -14.12
CA LEU A 51 8.64 -0.05 -14.51
C LEU A 51 9.58 1.16 -14.65
N ILE A 52 10.49 1.36 -13.69
CA ILE A 52 11.52 2.41 -13.77
C ILE A 52 12.41 2.20 -15.00
N LEU A 53 12.92 0.97 -15.22
CA LEU A 53 13.82 0.69 -16.33
C LEU A 53 13.14 0.93 -17.68
N GLY A 54 11.87 0.58 -17.84
CA GLY A 54 11.10 0.90 -19.05
C GLY A 54 10.80 2.40 -19.21
N ASN A 55 10.71 3.14 -18.10
CA ASN A 55 10.22 4.52 -18.07
C ASN A 55 11.14 5.44 -17.25
N ILE A 56 12.44 5.37 -17.51
CA ILE A 56 13.42 6.23 -16.82
C ILE A 56 12.97 7.69 -17.00
N PRO A 57 12.93 8.52 -15.93
CA PRO A 57 12.42 9.90 -15.98
C PRO A 57 13.40 10.87 -16.67
N ILE A 58 14.01 10.42 -17.76
CA ILE A 58 14.89 11.14 -18.68
C ILE A 58 14.43 10.78 -20.10
N PRO A 59 13.75 11.70 -20.83
CA PRO A 59 13.10 11.38 -22.10
C PRO A 59 14.01 10.73 -23.15
N ALA A 60 15.26 11.20 -23.26
CA ALA A 60 16.24 10.63 -24.19
C ALA A 60 16.54 9.15 -23.90
N VAL A 61 16.62 8.78 -22.63
CA VAL A 61 16.92 7.41 -22.20
C VAL A 61 15.70 6.51 -22.41
N SER A 62 14.50 6.98 -22.02
CA SER A 62 13.26 6.22 -22.23
C SER A 62 13.03 5.93 -23.72
N ASN A 63 13.25 6.91 -24.60
CA ASN A 63 13.12 6.72 -26.05
C ASN A 63 14.13 5.70 -26.60
N ALA A 64 15.38 5.72 -26.13
CA ALA A 64 16.39 4.76 -26.53
C ALA A 64 16.03 3.33 -26.09
N ILE A 65 15.51 3.17 -24.87
CA ILE A 65 15.06 1.87 -24.34
C ILE A 65 13.88 1.33 -25.13
N ASN A 66 12.90 2.17 -25.46
CA ASN A 66 11.77 1.77 -26.28
C ASN A 66 12.19 1.41 -27.71
N ALA A 67 13.09 2.18 -28.33
CA ALA A 67 13.63 1.89 -29.67
C ALA A 67 14.44 0.59 -29.71
N SER A 68 15.08 0.21 -28.60
CA SER A 68 15.85 -1.04 -28.50
C SER A 68 15.00 -2.30 -28.32
N GLY A 69 13.68 -2.17 -28.10
CA GLY A 69 12.77 -3.29 -27.81
C GLY A 69 12.76 -3.76 -26.35
N TRP A 70 13.72 -3.32 -25.52
CA TRP A 70 13.79 -3.66 -24.09
C TRP A 70 12.59 -3.14 -23.29
N GLY A 71 11.94 -2.04 -23.72
CA GLY A 71 10.72 -1.54 -23.09
C GLY A 71 9.62 -2.61 -22.97
N ALA A 72 9.43 -3.43 -24.01
CA ALA A 72 8.45 -4.52 -23.99
C ALA A 72 8.84 -5.64 -23.01
N VAL A 73 10.13 -5.95 -22.89
CA VAL A 73 10.66 -6.95 -21.95
C VAL A 73 10.42 -6.49 -20.51
N PHE A 74 10.70 -5.22 -20.21
CA PHE A 74 10.44 -4.65 -18.89
C PHE A 74 8.94 -4.56 -18.57
N ALA A 75 8.11 -4.22 -19.55
CA ALA A 75 6.66 -4.21 -19.39
C ALA A 75 6.12 -5.61 -19.07
N GLN A 76 6.59 -6.65 -19.77
CA GLN A 76 6.24 -8.04 -19.49
C GLN A 76 6.57 -8.42 -18.03
N ALA A 77 7.77 -8.07 -17.57
CA ALA A 77 8.21 -8.37 -16.21
C ALA A 77 7.40 -7.58 -15.16
N ASN A 78 7.05 -6.32 -15.41
CA ASN A 78 6.18 -5.53 -14.54
C ASN A 78 4.76 -6.11 -14.48
N ASN A 79 4.21 -6.51 -15.64
CA ASN A 79 2.85 -7.03 -15.75
C ASN A 79 2.65 -8.35 -15.00
N THR A 80 3.67 -9.21 -14.95
CA THR A 80 3.60 -10.50 -14.25
C THR A 80 4.00 -10.45 -12.78
N THR A 81 4.35 -9.26 -12.27
CA THR A 81 4.78 -9.08 -10.88
C THR A 81 3.91 -8.04 -10.17
N PHE A 82 4.11 -6.76 -10.48
CA PHE A 82 3.41 -5.65 -9.85
C PHE A 82 1.91 -5.63 -10.22
N GLN A 83 1.57 -5.85 -11.50
CA GLN A 83 0.18 -5.88 -11.96
C GLN A 83 -0.56 -7.19 -11.61
N MET A 84 0.06 -8.07 -10.81
CA MET A 84 -0.57 -9.27 -10.24
C MET A 84 -0.73 -9.18 -8.71
N MET A 85 -0.55 -7.99 -8.12
CA MET A 85 -0.60 -7.77 -6.67
C MET A 85 -1.88 -8.26 -5.98
N GLY A 86 -3.05 -8.15 -6.63
CA GLY A 86 -4.31 -8.67 -6.12
C GLY A 86 -4.29 -10.19 -5.99
N LEU A 87 -3.71 -10.90 -6.97
CA LEU A 87 -3.55 -12.35 -6.89
C LEU A 87 -2.62 -12.75 -5.74
N TRP A 88 -1.47 -12.06 -5.59
CA TRP A 88 -0.53 -12.32 -4.49
C TRP A 88 -1.18 -12.07 -3.12
N ALA A 89 -2.00 -11.02 -3.02
CA ALA A 89 -2.74 -10.71 -1.81
C ALA A 89 -3.76 -11.81 -1.47
N ALA A 90 -4.58 -12.25 -2.45
CA ALA A 90 -5.57 -13.31 -2.23
C ALA A 90 -4.92 -14.61 -1.70
N ILE A 91 -3.80 -15.02 -2.30
CA ILE A 91 -3.04 -16.20 -1.88
C ILE A 91 -2.44 -15.99 -0.49
N GLY A 92 -1.69 -14.90 -0.31
CA GLY A 92 -0.94 -14.64 0.92
C GLY A 92 -1.84 -14.51 2.14
N ILE A 93 -2.99 -13.84 1.99
CA ILE A 93 -3.95 -13.64 3.09
C ILE A 93 -4.57 -14.97 3.52
N ALA A 94 -5.06 -15.79 2.58
CA ALA A 94 -5.62 -17.10 2.91
C ALA A 94 -4.56 -18.04 3.51
N TYR A 95 -3.36 -18.06 2.93
CA TYR A 95 -2.21 -18.82 3.41
C TYR A 95 -1.91 -18.49 4.87
N VAL A 96 -1.74 -17.21 5.19
CA VAL A 96 -1.42 -16.79 6.56
C VAL A 96 -2.58 -17.08 7.51
N TYR A 97 -3.82 -16.84 7.08
CA TYR A 97 -4.99 -17.08 7.92
C TYR A 97 -5.00 -18.53 8.40
N VAL A 98 -4.84 -19.49 7.50
CA VAL A 98 -4.86 -20.92 7.84
C VAL A 98 -3.60 -21.36 8.57
N LYS A 99 -2.44 -20.78 8.23
CA LYS A 99 -1.17 -21.01 8.95
C LYS A 99 -1.26 -20.62 10.42
N ASN A 100 -1.89 -19.48 10.71
CA ASN A 100 -2.08 -18.99 12.08
C ASN A 100 -2.99 -19.93 12.90
N GLU A 101 -3.78 -20.77 12.24
CA GLU A 101 -4.64 -21.79 12.84
C GLU A 101 -3.95 -23.16 12.93
N ASN A 102 -2.65 -23.24 12.61
CA ASN A 102 -1.81 -24.44 12.67
C ASN A 102 -2.23 -25.56 11.69
N PHE A 103 -2.87 -25.20 10.58
CA PHE A 103 -3.16 -26.13 9.47
C PHE A 103 -2.18 -25.92 8.30
N GLU A 104 -2.13 -26.89 7.38
CA GLU A 104 -1.35 -26.79 6.14
C GLU A 104 -1.88 -25.62 5.29
N PRO A 105 -1.05 -24.60 4.99
CA PRO A 105 -1.52 -23.34 4.41
C PRO A 105 -1.39 -23.22 2.88
N LEU A 106 -0.66 -24.10 2.19
CA LEU A 106 -0.47 -23.98 0.75
C LEU A 106 -1.76 -24.25 -0.02
N ALA A 107 -2.45 -25.34 0.31
CA ALA A 107 -3.72 -25.68 -0.34
C ALA A 107 -4.78 -24.57 -0.25
N PRO A 108 -5.10 -23.99 0.93
CA PRO A 108 -6.04 -22.87 1.01
C PRO A 108 -5.57 -21.61 0.27
N GLY A 109 -4.25 -21.36 0.21
CA GLY A 109 -3.71 -20.28 -0.62
C GLY A 109 -4.01 -20.45 -2.11
N LEU A 110 -3.81 -21.66 -2.64
CA LEU A 110 -4.13 -21.99 -4.04
C LEU A 110 -5.64 -22.02 -4.30
N THR A 111 -6.43 -22.50 -3.33
CA THR A 111 -7.90 -22.43 -3.38
C THR A 111 -8.38 -20.98 -3.44
N SER A 112 -7.74 -20.07 -2.71
CA SER A 112 -8.04 -18.64 -2.76
C SER A 112 -7.75 -18.04 -4.14
N ALA A 113 -6.62 -18.39 -4.76
CA ALA A 113 -6.32 -17.99 -6.14
C ALA A 113 -7.39 -18.48 -7.12
N ALA A 114 -7.74 -19.77 -7.06
CA ALA A 114 -8.75 -20.35 -7.94
C ALA A 114 -10.13 -19.74 -7.73
N ALA A 115 -10.55 -19.51 -6.48
CA ALA A 115 -11.78 -18.80 -6.15
C ALA A 115 -11.79 -17.36 -6.69
N PHE A 116 -10.71 -16.62 -6.51
CA PHE A 116 -10.56 -15.25 -6.99
C PHE A 116 -10.65 -15.16 -8.53
N LEU A 117 -9.99 -16.08 -9.24
CA LEU A 117 -10.05 -16.17 -10.70
C LEU A 117 -11.43 -16.61 -11.22
N MET A 118 -12.15 -17.43 -10.46
CA MET A 118 -13.49 -17.91 -10.82
C MET A 118 -14.57 -16.83 -10.67
N LEU A 119 -14.34 -15.85 -9.80
CA LEU A 119 -15.30 -14.80 -9.48
C LEU A 119 -15.32 -13.65 -10.49
N GLN A 120 -14.44 -13.66 -11.50
CA GLN A 120 -14.43 -12.71 -12.63
C GLN A 120 -15.00 -13.35 -13.89
N ASN A 121 -15.52 -12.53 -14.80
CA ASN A 121 -15.84 -13.00 -16.14
C ASN A 121 -14.56 -13.34 -16.92
N LEU A 122 -14.48 -14.57 -17.45
CA LEU A 122 -13.38 -15.03 -18.31
C LEU A 122 -13.56 -14.56 -19.77
N SER A 123 -13.89 -13.29 -19.93
CA SER A 123 -13.93 -12.62 -21.21
C SER A 123 -13.54 -11.15 -21.09
N ILE A 124 -12.99 -10.61 -22.17
CA ILE A 124 -12.65 -9.19 -22.29
C ILE A 124 -13.27 -8.62 -23.56
N ASP A 125 -13.55 -7.32 -23.53
CA ASP A 125 -13.99 -6.59 -24.71
C ASP A 125 -12.97 -6.74 -25.84
N ASN A 126 -13.46 -6.79 -27.08
CA ASN A 126 -12.58 -6.89 -28.24
C ASN A 126 -11.63 -5.67 -28.29
N PRO A 127 -10.30 -5.86 -28.30
CA PRO A 127 -9.33 -4.77 -28.37
C PRO A 127 -9.53 -3.86 -29.59
N LEU A 128 -10.06 -4.40 -30.70
CA LEU A 128 -10.39 -3.62 -31.89
C LEU A 128 -11.49 -2.58 -31.61
N LYS A 129 -12.47 -2.90 -30.77
CA LYS A 129 -13.53 -1.96 -30.38
C LYS A 129 -12.96 -0.74 -29.65
N ALA A 130 -12.01 -0.98 -28.75
CA ALA A 130 -11.29 0.09 -28.03
C ALA A 130 -10.39 0.91 -28.97
N ALA A 131 -9.69 0.26 -29.92
CA ALA A 131 -8.84 0.93 -30.89
C ALA A 131 -9.66 1.81 -31.87
N LEU A 132 -10.82 1.34 -32.32
CA LEU A 132 -11.71 2.06 -33.23
C LEU A 132 -12.38 3.26 -32.55
N THR A 133 -12.78 3.12 -31.29
CA THR A 133 -13.34 4.23 -30.50
C THR A 133 -12.30 5.30 -30.14
N ALA A 134 -11.00 4.96 -30.10
CA ALA A 134 -9.92 5.92 -29.96
C ALA A 134 -9.64 6.74 -31.25
N GLY A 135 -10.16 6.29 -32.41
CA GLY A 135 -9.95 6.93 -33.71
C GLY A 135 -8.55 6.66 -34.30
N ILE A 136 -8.26 7.29 -35.45
CA ILE A 136 -6.93 7.20 -36.09
C ILE A 136 -6.08 8.38 -35.59
N ASN A 137 -4.99 8.10 -34.88
CA ASN A 137 -4.00 9.11 -34.51
C ASN A 137 -3.48 9.85 -35.76
N ASN A 138 -3.25 11.16 -35.65
CA ASN A 138 -2.96 12.13 -36.73
C ASN A 138 -4.19 12.78 -37.41
N GLY A 139 -5.35 12.81 -36.76
CA GLY A 139 -6.43 13.75 -37.10
C GLY A 139 -7.21 13.45 -38.39
N GLN A 140 -7.03 12.28 -39.00
CA GLN A 140 -7.74 11.91 -40.24
C GLN A 140 -9.18 11.44 -39.99
N MET A 141 -9.49 10.86 -38.82
CA MET A 141 -10.85 10.43 -38.48
C MET A 141 -11.04 10.32 -36.97
N SER A 142 -12.04 11.01 -36.41
CA SER A 142 -12.36 10.89 -34.99
C SER A 142 -12.99 9.52 -34.70
N GLY A 143 -12.77 8.98 -33.50
CA GLY A 143 -13.38 7.72 -33.08
C GLY A 143 -14.92 7.74 -33.19
N LYS A 144 -15.53 8.92 -33.07
CA LYS A 144 -16.96 9.11 -33.29
C LYS A 144 -17.39 8.79 -34.74
N VAL A 145 -16.64 9.26 -35.74
CA VAL A 145 -16.90 8.95 -37.17
C VAL A 145 -16.67 7.47 -37.48
N VAL A 146 -15.69 6.84 -36.84
CA VAL A 146 -15.44 5.40 -36.99
C VAL A 146 -16.60 4.60 -36.42
N THR A 147 -17.07 4.96 -35.22
CA THR A 147 -18.17 4.26 -34.53
C THR A 147 -19.50 4.42 -35.27
N GLU A 148 -19.79 5.61 -35.82
CA GLU A 148 -20.98 5.91 -36.65
C GLU A 148 -21.03 5.12 -37.98
N ASN A 149 -19.93 4.49 -38.40
CA ASN A 149 -19.87 3.68 -39.62
C ASN A 149 -19.74 2.17 -39.34
N ILE A 150 -19.68 1.73 -38.07
CA ILE A 150 -19.65 0.30 -37.70
C ILE A 150 -20.93 -0.40 -38.20
N ASP A 151 -22.08 0.26 -38.06
CA ASP A 151 -23.39 -0.25 -38.49
C ASP A 151 -23.49 -0.47 -40.01
N LYS A 152 -22.54 0.09 -40.78
CA LYS A 152 -22.46 -0.07 -42.24
C LYS A 152 -21.52 -1.20 -42.68
N LEU A 153 -20.77 -1.80 -41.75
CA LEU A 153 -19.93 -2.95 -42.04
C LEU A 153 -20.81 -4.19 -42.30
N PRO A 154 -20.35 -5.17 -43.10
CA PRO A 154 -21.01 -6.45 -43.20
C PRO A 154 -21.25 -7.09 -41.82
N HIS A 155 -22.38 -7.77 -41.63
CA HIS A 155 -22.75 -8.39 -40.35
C HIS A 155 -21.65 -9.29 -39.76
N ALA A 156 -20.86 -9.97 -40.58
CA ALA A 156 -19.73 -10.78 -40.11
C ALA A 156 -18.63 -9.94 -39.43
N LEU A 157 -18.36 -8.73 -39.94
CA LEU A 157 -17.41 -7.78 -39.36
C LEU A 157 -17.98 -7.09 -38.11
N GLN A 158 -19.28 -6.77 -38.11
CA GLN A 158 -19.96 -6.27 -36.91
C GLN A 158 -19.90 -7.31 -35.78
N ALA A 159 -20.29 -8.56 -36.08
CA ALA A 159 -20.21 -9.66 -35.13
C ALA A 159 -18.77 -9.88 -34.63
N PHE A 160 -17.76 -9.79 -35.50
CA PHE A 160 -16.36 -9.89 -35.09
C PHE A 160 -15.93 -8.75 -34.15
N LEU A 161 -16.35 -7.51 -34.42
CA LEU A 161 -16.04 -6.34 -33.59
C LEU A 161 -16.75 -6.35 -32.23
N GLU A 162 -17.96 -6.90 -32.18
CA GLU A 162 -18.77 -6.96 -30.96
C GLU A 162 -18.54 -8.22 -30.12
N SER A 163 -18.03 -9.29 -30.73
CA SER A 163 -17.75 -10.54 -30.02
C SER A 163 -16.59 -10.35 -29.04
N PRO A 164 -16.81 -10.60 -27.73
CA PRO A 164 -15.74 -10.54 -26.75
C PRO A 164 -14.75 -11.68 -26.97
N VAL A 165 -13.51 -11.49 -26.52
CA VAL A 165 -12.52 -12.58 -26.45
C VAL A 165 -12.86 -13.41 -25.22
N THR A 166 -13.25 -14.67 -25.40
CA THR A 166 -13.66 -15.60 -24.33
C THR A 166 -12.54 -16.57 -23.95
N GLY A 167 -12.59 -17.10 -22.72
CA GLY A 167 -11.62 -18.08 -22.23
C GLY A 167 -10.29 -17.47 -21.78
N VAL A 168 -10.29 -16.16 -21.49
CA VAL A 168 -9.10 -15.41 -21.08
C VAL A 168 -9.30 -14.82 -19.70
N ILE A 169 -8.23 -14.80 -18.90
CA ILE A 169 -8.23 -14.15 -17.59
C ILE A 169 -8.05 -12.65 -17.80
N ASN A 170 -8.92 -11.85 -17.20
CA ASN A 170 -8.78 -10.40 -17.24
C ASN A 170 -7.73 -9.94 -16.22
N THR A 171 -6.55 -9.55 -16.73
CA THR A 171 -5.42 -9.12 -15.92
C THR A 171 -5.68 -7.84 -15.14
N LYS A 172 -6.69 -7.03 -15.54
CA LYS A 172 -7.16 -5.86 -14.77
C LYS A 172 -7.42 -6.22 -13.31
N TRP A 173 -8.14 -7.32 -13.10
CA TRP A 173 -8.53 -7.79 -11.79
C TRP A 173 -7.38 -8.38 -10.97
N LEU A 174 -6.30 -8.80 -11.62
CA LEU A 174 -5.13 -9.33 -10.91
C LEU A 174 -4.29 -8.21 -10.30
N GLY A 175 -4.43 -6.97 -10.79
CA GLY A 175 -3.71 -5.80 -10.32
C GLY A 175 -4.43 -5.04 -9.21
N GLY A 176 -4.24 -3.71 -9.19
CA GLY A 176 -4.84 -2.83 -8.17
C GLY A 176 -6.36 -2.88 -8.12
N ASP A 177 -7.03 -3.05 -9.26
CA ASP A 177 -8.50 -2.97 -9.39
C ASP A 177 -9.23 -4.11 -8.68
N GLY A 178 -8.54 -5.25 -8.50
CA GLY A 178 -9.09 -6.38 -7.75
C GLY A 178 -8.60 -6.46 -6.30
N MET A 179 -7.84 -5.48 -5.80
CA MET A 179 -7.18 -5.57 -4.49
C MET A 179 -8.18 -5.78 -3.34
N ILE A 180 -9.28 -5.02 -3.32
CA ILE A 180 -10.29 -5.15 -2.25
C ILE A 180 -11.03 -6.49 -2.37
N ALA A 181 -11.38 -6.91 -3.58
CA ALA A 181 -11.98 -8.22 -3.81
C ALA A 181 -11.04 -9.36 -3.39
N ALA A 182 -9.73 -9.25 -3.68
CA ALA A 182 -8.72 -10.21 -3.28
C ALA A 182 -8.59 -10.34 -1.77
N ILE A 183 -8.64 -9.22 -1.03
CA ILE A 183 -8.64 -9.23 0.44
C ILE A 183 -9.88 -9.95 0.97
N ILE A 184 -11.07 -9.63 0.44
CA ILE A 184 -12.33 -10.25 0.86
C ILE A 184 -12.28 -11.75 0.59
N VAL A 185 -11.90 -12.16 -0.62
CA VAL A 185 -11.80 -13.57 -1.01
C VAL A 185 -10.76 -14.29 -0.15
N GLY A 186 -9.56 -13.72 0.04
CA GLY A 186 -8.52 -14.33 0.86
C GLY A 186 -8.94 -14.54 2.31
N LEU A 187 -9.61 -13.56 2.92
CA LEU A 187 -10.14 -13.67 4.29
C LEU A 187 -11.28 -14.69 4.39
N LEU A 188 -12.23 -14.68 3.45
CA LEU A 188 -13.36 -15.61 3.45
C LEU A 188 -12.89 -17.05 3.22
N VAL A 189 -11.98 -17.26 2.27
CA VAL A 189 -11.39 -18.58 2.01
C VAL A 189 -10.66 -19.08 3.24
N GLY A 190 -9.80 -18.26 3.85
CA GLY A 190 -9.09 -18.64 5.08
C GLY A 190 -10.05 -18.99 6.22
N TRP A 191 -11.09 -18.17 6.42
CA TRP A 191 -12.10 -18.40 7.46
C TRP A 191 -12.93 -19.68 7.22
N ILE A 192 -13.50 -19.85 6.02
CA ILE A 192 -14.31 -21.03 5.66
C ILE A 192 -13.46 -22.29 5.73
N TYR A 193 -12.26 -22.27 5.17
CA TYR A 193 -11.36 -23.41 5.15
C TYR A 193 -11.03 -23.87 6.58
N THR A 194 -10.60 -22.95 7.44
CA THR A 194 -10.34 -23.24 8.86
C THR A 194 -11.58 -23.76 9.58
N ALA A 195 -12.77 -23.21 9.31
CA ALA A 195 -14.01 -23.66 9.93
C ALA A 195 -14.33 -25.12 9.58
N ILE A 196 -14.17 -25.52 8.31
CA ILE A 196 -14.37 -26.89 7.83
C ILE A 196 -13.33 -27.84 8.46
N MET A 197 -12.07 -27.40 8.51
CA MET A 197 -10.98 -28.15 9.14
C MET A 197 -11.23 -28.42 10.62
N ASN A 198 -11.66 -27.39 11.37
CA ASN A 198 -12.00 -27.50 12.79
C ASN A 198 -13.24 -28.39 13.03
N ALA A 199 -14.19 -28.41 12.10
CA ALA A 199 -15.34 -29.32 12.14
C ALA A 199 -14.96 -30.78 11.84
N GLY A 200 -13.72 -31.04 11.40
CA GLY A 200 -13.25 -32.38 11.07
C GLY A 200 -13.81 -32.93 9.75
N TRP A 201 -14.34 -32.08 8.89
CA TRP A 201 -14.86 -32.43 7.56
C TRP A 201 -13.72 -32.60 6.56
N THR A 202 -12.91 -33.63 6.79
CA THR A 202 -11.71 -33.92 6.01
C THR A 202 -11.59 -35.41 5.73
N ILE A 203 -10.84 -35.76 4.69
CA ILE A 203 -10.49 -37.16 4.41
C ILE A 203 -9.29 -37.53 5.30
N LYS A 204 -9.53 -38.44 6.26
CA LYS A 204 -8.49 -38.92 7.17
C LYS A 204 -7.70 -40.05 6.53
N MET A 205 -6.40 -39.88 6.42
CA MET A 205 -5.50 -40.93 5.93
C MET A 205 -4.90 -41.74 7.09
N PRO A 206 -4.59 -43.03 6.89
CA PRO A 206 -3.81 -43.82 7.85
C PRO A 206 -2.46 -43.19 8.16
N LYS A 207 -1.91 -43.42 9.36
CA LYS A 207 -0.64 -42.84 9.82
C LYS A 207 0.58 -43.24 8.96
N GLN A 208 0.46 -44.32 8.20
CA GLN A 208 1.50 -44.81 7.29
C GLN A 208 1.62 -43.96 6.02
N VAL A 209 0.64 -43.10 5.73
CA VAL A 209 0.63 -42.27 4.53
C VAL A 209 1.51 -41.03 4.76
N PRO A 210 2.45 -40.73 3.84
CA PRO A 210 3.30 -39.55 3.96
C PRO A 210 2.48 -38.25 4.13
N PRO A 211 2.93 -37.29 4.95
CA PRO A 211 2.22 -36.03 5.19
C PRO A 211 1.88 -35.26 3.92
N ALA A 212 2.77 -35.28 2.93
CA ALA A 212 2.55 -34.62 1.65
C ALA A 212 1.29 -35.13 0.92
N VAL A 213 1.01 -36.44 0.99
CA VAL A 213 -0.19 -37.04 0.37
C VAL A 213 -1.41 -36.79 1.26
N SER A 214 -1.28 -37.01 2.57
CA SER A 214 -2.37 -36.80 3.53
C SER A 214 -2.95 -35.38 3.47
N ASN A 215 -2.08 -34.38 3.33
CA ASN A 215 -2.47 -32.97 3.27
C ASN A 215 -3.33 -32.66 2.02
N GLN A 216 -3.03 -33.28 0.87
CA GLN A 216 -3.82 -33.07 -0.36
C GLN A 216 -5.26 -33.61 -0.22
N PHE A 217 -5.41 -34.81 0.35
CA PHE A 217 -6.75 -35.38 0.61
C PHE A 217 -7.51 -34.63 1.70
N THR A 218 -6.81 -34.18 2.73
CA THR A 218 -7.38 -33.35 3.80
C THR A 218 -7.95 -32.05 3.25
N ALA A 219 -7.24 -31.42 2.30
CA ALA A 219 -7.64 -30.16 1.67
C ALA A 219 -8.79 -30.27 0.64
N MET A 220 -9.08 -31.48 0.16
CA MET A 220 -9.98 -31.69 -0.98
C MET A 220 -11.42 -31.25 -0.68
N ILE A 221 -11.97 -31.65 0.48
CA ILE A 221 -13.34 -31.28 0.87
C ILE A 221 -13.46 -29.77 1.11
N PRO A 222 -12.61 -29.13 1.94
CA PRO A 222 -12.65 -27.68 2.12
C PRO A 222 -12.56 -26.91 0.79
N SER A 223 -11.62 -27.31 -0.08
CA SER A 223 -11.40 -26.63 -1.35
C SER A 223 -12.57 -26.83 -2.31
N GLY A 224 -13.11 -28.05 -2.41
CA GLY A 224 -14.27 -28.35 -3.24
C GLY A 224 -15.51 -27.53 -2.85
N ILE A 225 -15.77 -27.38 -1.56
CA ILE A 225 -16.87 -26.55 -1.05
C ILE A 225 -16.67 -25.08 -1.43
N ILE A 226 -15.48 -24.54 -1.19
CA ILE A 226 -15.17 -23.13 -1.48
C ILE A 226 -15.25 -22.81 -2.97
N LEU A 227 -14.72 -23.68 -3.83
CA LEU A 227 -14.76 -23.49 -5.28
C LEU A 227 -16.17 -23.65 -5.83
N THR A 228 -16.94 -24.63 -5.34
CA THR A 228 -18.36 -24.78 -5.70
C THR A 228 -19.16 -23.54 -5.27
N GLY A 229 -18.91 -23.03 -4.06
CA GLY A 229 -19.52 -21.78 -3.59
C GLY A 229 -19.15 -20.58 -4.48
N SER A 230 -17.87 -20.46 -4.85
CA SER A 230 -17.39 -19.38 -5.73
C SER A 230 -18.04 -19.44 -7.12
N MET A 231 -18.22 -20.65 -7.68
CA MET A 231 -18.93 -20.86 -8.93
C MET A 231 -20.40 -20.42 -8.83
N LEU A 232 -21.08 -20.77 -7.74
CA LEU A 232 -22.47 -20.38 -7.52
C LEU A 232 -22.62 -18.86 -7.36
N ILE A 233 -21.68 -18.21 -6.66
CA ILE A 233 -21.63 -16.75 -6.53
C ILE A 233 -21.47 -16.12 -7.92
N TYR A 234 -20.48 -16.55 -8.71
CA TYR A 234 -20.30 -16.07 -10.07
C TYR A 234 -21.58 -16.25 -10.92
N GLY A 235 -22.17 -17.46 -10.88
CA GLY A 235 -23.40 -17.77 -11.60
C GLY A 235 -24.57 -16.86 -11.21
N ALA A 236 -24.71 -16.53 -9.92
CA ALA A 236 -25.73 -15.62 -9.43
C ALA A 236 -25.49 -14.16 -9.91
N PHE A 237 -24.26 -13.67 -9.83
CA PHE A 237 -23.92 -12.33 -10.33
C PHE A 237 -24.17 -12.21 -11.84
N ASN A 238 -23.79 -13.23 -12.60
CA ASN A 238 -24.02 -13.26 -14.04
C ASN A 238 -25.52 -13.33 -14.39
N ALA A 239 -26.30 -14.14 -13.69
CA ALA A 239 -27.72 -14.34 -13.96
C ALA A 239 -28.60 -13.16 -13.55
N PHE A 240 -28.35 -12.55 -12.39
CA PHE A 240 -29.25 -11.56 -11.79
C PHE A 240 -28.75 -10.12 -11.88
N ALA A 241 -27.43 -9.90 -11.88
CA ALA A 241 -26.84 -8.57 -11.87
C ALA A 241 -26.15 -8.20 -13.19
N HIS A 242 -26.11 -9.13 -14.16
CA HIS A 242 -25.45 -8.97 -15.46
C HIS A 242 -24.01 -8.42 -15.33
N THR A 243 -23.32 -8.88 -14.28
CA THR A 243 -21.97 -8.47 -13.94
C THR A 243 -21.24 -9.64 -13.26
N ASP A 244 -20.01 -9.40 -12.79
CA ASP A 244 -19.27 -10.36 -11.98
C ASP A 244 -18.96 -9.78 -10.59
N PHE A 245 -18.57 -10.65 -9.65
CA PHE A 245 -18.35 -10.25 -8.26
C PHE A 245 -17.22 -9.21 -8.14
N LEU A 246 -16.16 -9.34 -8.93
CA LEU A 246 -15.00 -8.44 -8.87
C LEU A 246 -15.37 -7.05 -9.37
N ASN A 247 -16.10 -6.96 -10.48
CA ASN A 247 -16.60 -5.69 -11.00
C ASN A 247 -17.61 -5.05 -10.05
N TRP A 248 -18.47 -5.83 -9.41
CA TRP A 248 -19.40 -5.29 -8.41
C TRP A 248 -18.65 -4.72 -7.19
N ILE A 249 -17.70 -5.47 -6.61
CA ILE A 249 -16.88 -4.99 -5.49
C ILE A 249 -16.10 -3.74 -5.88
N TYR A 250 -15.52 -3.72 -7.08
CA TYR A 250 -14.76 -2.58 -7.57
C TYR A 250 -15.60 -1.30 -7.58
N ASN A 251 -16.78 -1.35 -8.20
CA ASN A 251 -17.64 -0.17 -8.33
C ASN A 251 -18.34 0.24 -7.03
N THR A 252 -18.74 -0.73 -6.20
CA THR A 252 -19.54 -0.45 -4.99
C THR A 252 -18.72 -0.15 -3.75
N LEU A 253 -17.51 -0.70 -3.66
CA LEU A 253 -16.69 -0.61 -2.46
C LEU A 253 -15.34 0.03 -2.75
N GLN A 254 -14.60 -0.46 -3.75
CA GLN A 254 -13.23 -0.01 -3.98
C GLN A 254 -13.15 1.46 -4.42
N ILE A 255 -13.93 1.86 -5.44
CA ILE A 255 -13.93 3.25 -5.93
C ILE A 255 -14.30 4.26 -4.82
N PRO A 256 -15.38 4.09 -4.05
CA PRO A 256 -15.70 5.00 -2.94
C PRO A 256 -14.60 5.07 -1.88
N LEU A 257 -14.02 3.92 -1.50
CA LEU A 257 -12.93 3.86 -0.54
C LEU A 257 -11.67 4.58 -1.05
N GLN A 258 -11.29 4.34 -2.31
CA GLN A 258 -10.18 5.06 -2.97
C GLN A 258 -10.43 6.56 -2.93
N GLY A 259 -11.64 7.02 -3.29
CA GLY A 259 -12.01 8.44 -3.25
C GLY A 259 -11.91 9.06 -1.85
N ILE A 260 -12.27 8.33 -0.80
CA ILE A 260 -12.10 8.79 0.59
C ILE A 260 -10.60 8.92 0.91
N SER A 261 -9.80 7.91 0.60
CA SER A 261 -8.36 7.93 0.90
C SER A 261 -7.57 8.94 0.07
N ASP A 262 -7.98 9.20 -1.16
CA ASP A 262 -7.38 10.17 -2.10
C ASP A 262 -7.88 11.61 -1.88
N SER A 263 -8.82 11.80 -0.95
CA SER A 263 -9.27 13.13 -0.56
C SER A 263 -8.23 13.84 0.32
N PHE A 264 -8.28 15.17 0.32
CA PHE A 264 -7.46 15.97 1.23
C PHE A 264 -7.66 15.60 2.71
N GLY A 265 -8.91 15.37 3.12
CA GLY A 265 -9.24 14.92 4.47
C GLY A 265 -8.68 13.53 4.79
N GLY A 266 -8.73 12.61 3.81
CA GLY A 266 -8.11 11.30 3.89
C GLY A 266 -6.60 11.38 4.09
N ALA A 267 -5.90 12.21 3.31
CA ALA A 267 -4.47 12.45 3.46
C ALA A 267 -4.09 12.97 4.86
N LEU A 268 -4.87 13.92 5.40
CA LEU A 268 -4.65 14.43 6.77
C LEU A 268 -4.94 13.37 7.83
N ALA A 269 -6.01 12.60 7.67
CA ALA A 269 -6.34 11.51 8.60
C ALA A 269 -5.24 10.47 8.65
N ILE A 270 -4.71 10.05 7.49
CA ILE A 270 -3.57 9.13 7.38
C ILE A 270 -2.34 9.74 8.07
N GLY A 271 -2.03 11.00 7.80
CA GLY A 271 -0.91 11.73 8.41
C GLY A 271 -1.01 11.86 9.93
N PHE A 272 -2.21 11.93 10.48
CA PHE A 272 -2.46 12.01 11.91
C PHE A 272 -2.44 10.64 12.61
N LEU A 273 -3.08 9.63 12.01
CA LEU A 273 -3.32 8.35 12.68
C LEU A 273 -2.02 7.57 12.95
N VAL A 274 -1.02 7.67 12.07
CA VAL A 274 0.27 7.02 12.30
C VAL A 274 0.97 7.53 13.58
N PRO A 275 1.28 8.83 13.71
CA PRO A 275 1.87 9.34 14.95
C PRO A 275 0.92 9.19 16.14
N PHE A 276 -0.41 9.16 15.93
CA PHE A 276 -1.37 8.92 17.02
C PHE A 276 -1.15 7.58 17.71
N PHE A 277 -1.06 6.49 16.96
CA PHE A 277 -0.79 5.18 17.55
C PHE A 277 0.61 5.13 18.20
N TRP A 278 1.62 5.71 17.54
CA TRP A 278 2.98 5.76 18.08
C TRP A 278 3.11 6.57 19.37
N PHE A 279 2.36 7.66 19.49
CA PHE A 279 2.37 8.48 20.70
C PHE A 279 1.95 7.69 21.94
N PHE A 280 1.12 6.65 21.76
CA PHE A 280 0.70 5.74 22.82
C PHE A 280 1.53 4.45 22.89
N GLY A 281 2.62 4.34 22.11
CA GLY A 281 3.53 3.19 22.13
C GLY A 281 3.09 2.01 21.28
N VAL A 282 2.11 2.20 20.39
CA VAL A 282 1.72 1.20 19.39
C VAL A 282 2.35 1.53 18.06
N HIS A 283 2.86 0.52 17.34
CA HIS A 283 3.52 0.76 16.07
C HIS A 283 2.53 1.23 14.97
N GLY A 284 2.32 2.54 14.88
CA GLY A 284 1.32 3.14 14.00
C GLY A 284 1.52 2.84 12.53
N GLY A 285 2.78 2.77 12.07
CA GLY A 285 3.10 2.42 10.69
C GLY A 285 2.62 1.03 10.27
N LEU A 286 2.64 0.05 11.18
CA LEU A 286 2.17 -1.31 10.93
C LEU A 286 0.64 -1.38 10.91
N ILE A 287 -0.01 -0.72 11.88
CA ILE A 287 -1.48 -0.69 11.97
C ILE A 287 -2.07 0.04 10.78
N MET A 288 -1.59 1.26 10.51
CA MET A 288 -2.10 2.03 9.39
C MET A 288 -1.70 1.38 8.06
N GLY A 289 -0.49 0.82 7.97
CA GLY A 289 -0.04 0.09 6.79
C GLY A 289 -0.99 -1.05 6.42
N SER A 290 -1.46 -1.86 7.37
CA SER A 290 -2.39 -2.95 7.06
C SER A 290 -3.78 -2.44 6.63
N LEU A 291 -4.22 -1.29 7.13
CA LEU A 291 -5.55 -0.75 6.80
C LEU A 291 -5.57 0.05 5.50
N VAL A 292 -4.55 0.88 5.26
CA VAL A 292 -4.56 1.86 4.17
C VAL A 292 -3.72 1.42 2.97
N ALA A 293 -2.65 0.65 3.16
CA ALA A 293 -1.76 0.27 2.06
C ALA A 293 -2.48 -0.45 0.91
N PRO A 294 -3.39 -1.42 1.12
CA PRO A 294 -4.05 -2.06 -0.01
C PRO A 294 -4.86 -1.08 -0.87
N MET A 295 -5.54 -0.12 -0.24
CA MET A 295 -6.26 0.93 -0.97
C MET A 295 -5.31 1.85 -1.73
N LEU A 296 -4.23 2.27 -1.07
CA LEU A 296 -3.24 3.17 -1.66
C LEU A 296 -2.38 2.50 -2.74
N GLN A 297 -2.16 1.18 -2.66
CA GLN A 297 -1.49 0.39 -3.69
C GLN A 297 -2.32 0.29 -4.97
N ALA A 298 -3.65 0.24 -4.84
CA ALA A 298 -4.52 0.36 -6.01
C ALA A 298 -4.31 1.72 -6.70
N ASN A 299 -4.27 2.81 -5.94
CA ASN A 299 -3.96 4.15 -6.47
C ASN A 299 -2.56 4.23 -7.12
N THR A 300 -1.56 3.56 -6.52
CA THR A 300 -0.22 3.44 -7.12
C THR A 300 -0.28 2.71 -8.47
N ALA A 301 -1.07 1.64 -8.58
CA ALA A 301 -1.22 0.89 -9.81
C ALA A 301 -1.94 1.67 -10.91
N ASP A 302 -2.98 2.43 -10.56
CA ASP A 302 -3.65 3.38 -11.45
C ASP A 302 -2.64 4.39 -12.03
N ASN A 303 -1.84 5.02 -11.16
CA ASN A 303 -0.82 5.97 -11.58
C ASN A 303 0.28 5.31 -12.43
N ALA A 304 0.71 4.08 -12.10
CA ALA A 304 1.70 3.33 -12.88
C ALA A 304 1.22 3.07 -14.31
N ARG A 305 -0.07 2.73 -14.49
CA ARG A 305 -0.68 2.54 -15.82
C ARG A 305 -0.73 3.84 -16.61
N LEU A 306 -1.14 4.94 -15.97
CA LEU A 306 -1.14 6.25 -16.61
C LEU A 306 0.27 6.71 -16.98
N PHE A 307 1.27 6.43 -16.14
CA PHE A 307 2.66 6.75 -16.41
C PHE A 307 3.22 5.96 -17.58
N ALA A 308 3.03 4.63 -17.60
CA ALA A 308 3.44 3.78 -18.71
C ALA A 308 2.76 4.16 -20.03
N ALA A 309 1.53 4.69 -19.98
CA ALA A 309 0.81 5.20 -21.14
C ALA A 309 1.22 6.63 -21.57
N GLY A 310 2.15 7.29 -20.86
CA GLY A 310 2.52 8.68 -21.11
C GLY A 310 1.40 9.69 -20.80
N LYS A 311 0.41 9.30 -19.99
CA LYS A 311 -0.82 10.05 -19.70
C LYS A 311 -0.94 10.46 -18.22
N LEU A 312 0.12 10.35 -17.42
CA LEU A 312 0.09 10.69 -16.00
C LEU A 312 -0.25 12.17 -15.77
N SER A 313 -1.50 12.43 -15.40
CA SER A 313 -1.99 13.75 -15.02
C SER A 313 -3.29 13.63 -14.22
N LEU A 314 -3.59 14.63 -13.39
CA LEU A 314 -4.86 14.67 -12.64
C LEU A 314 -6.07 14.72 -13.59
N ALA A 315 -5.93 15.35 -14.76
CA ALA A 315 -6.99 15.41 -15.78
C ALA A 315 -7.33 14.03 -16.37
N ASN A 316 -6.37 13.11 -16.38
CA ASN A 316 -6.55 11.73 -16.83
C ASN A 316 -6.85 10.76 -15.66
N GLY A 317 -7.21 11.29 -14.48
CA GLY A 317 -7.59 10.48 -13.32
C GLY A 317 -6.42 9.99 -12.46
N ALA A 318 -5.23 10.59 -12.55
CA ALA A 318 -4.15 10.25 -11.62
C ALA A 318 -4.53 10.62 -10.18
N HIS A 319 -4.20 9.72 -9.26
CA HIS A 319 -4.38 9.92 -7.82
C HIS A 319 -3.28 10.80 -7.23
N VAL A 320 -3.66 11.57 -6.22
CA VAL A 320 -2.73 12.42 -5.45
C VAL A 320 -2.10 11.59 -4.32
N VAL A 321 -2.91 10.83 -3.60
CA VAL A 321 -2.53 10.00 -2.46
C VAL A 321 -2.35 8.56 -2.93
N THR A 322 -1.10 8.19 -3.18
CA THR A 322 -0.70 6.80 -3.48
C THR A 322 -0.02 6.17 -2.27
N ASN A 323 0.38 4.90 -2.38
CA ASN A 323 1.14 4.23 -1.31
C ASN A 323 2.48 4.94 -1.03
N GLU A 324 3.06 5.60 -2.03
CA GLU A 324 4.32 6.34 -1.94
C GLU A 324 4.11 7.72 -1.31
N PHE A 325 2.92 8.31 -1.45
CA PHE A 325 2.53 9.47 -0.64
C PHE A 325 2.61 9.11 0.85
N TYR A 326 2.06 7.96 1.22
CA TYR A 326 2.14 7.44 2.59
C TYR A 326 3.57 7.08 3.03
N ASN A 327 4.30 6.29 2.25
CA ASN A 327 5.62 5.79 2.66
C ASN A 327 6.74 6.82 2.54
N ASN A 328 6.75 7.64 1.49
CA ASN A 328 7.88 8.50 1.14
C ASN A 328 7.65 9.99 1.44
N PHE A 329 6.46 10.38 1.91
CA PHE A 329 6.19 11.73 2.43
C PHE A 329 5.67 11.71 3.87
N ILE A 330 4.63 10.94 4.15
CA ILE A 330 4.02 10.92 5.51
C ILE A 330 4.92 10.23 6.54
N ASN A 331 5.55 9.11 6.15
CA ASN A 331 6.47 8.35 6.99
C ASN A 331 7.95 8.58 6.62
N LEU A 332 8.23 9.71 5.97
CA LEU A 332 9.59 10.08 5.59
C LEU A 332 10.44 10.31 6.84
N THR A 333 11.62 9.71 6.93
CA THR A 333 12.49 9.71 8.12
C THR A 333 11.84 9.09 9.38
N GLY A 334 10.89 8.18 9.16
CA GLY A 334 10.14 7.49 10.21
C GLY A 334 8.84 8.19 10.58
N SER A 335 8.23 7.75 11.68
CA SER A 335 6.94 8.32 12.12
C SER A 335 7.13 9.73 12.67
N GLY A 336 6.26 10.68 12.31
CA GLY A 336 6.39 12.08 12.75
C GLY A 336 7.38 12.92 11.93
N ILE A 337 8.08 12.33 10.95
CA ILE A 337 9.08 13.01 10.11
C ILE A 337 10.16 13.67 10.95
N THR A 338 10.94 12.86 11.67
CA THR A 338 11.85 13.32 12.73
C THR A 338 13.19 13.86 12.26
N ILE A 339 13.44 13.98 10.95
CA ILE A 339 14.70 14.54 10.42
C ILE A 339 15.05 15.91 11.02
N GLY A 340 14.06 16.76 11.27
CA GLY A 340 14.29 18.06 11.89
C GLY A 340 14.88 17.97 13.30
N LEU A 341 14.52 16.92 14.03
CA LEU A 341 15.09 16.62 15.34
C LEU A 341 16.51 16.07 15.20
N ILE A 342 16.80 15.23 14.20
CA ILE A 342 18.16 14.75 13.89
C ILE A 342 19.07 15.96 13.62
N VAL A 343 18.66 16.85 12.70
CA VAL A 343 19.42 18.05 12.36
C VAL A 343 19.68 18.91 13.60
N PHE A 344 18.68 19.13 14.44
CA PHE A 344 18.85 19.88 15.69
C PHE A 344 19.87 19.22 16.62
N THR A 345 19.80 17.89 16.81
CA THR A 345 20.71 17.16 17.71
C THR A 345 22.17 17.23 17.27
N LEU A 346 22.42 17.28 15.95
CA LEU A 346 23.78 17.35 15.40
C LEU A 346 24.37 18.75 15.44
N VAL A 347 23.54 19.79 15.23
CA VAL A 347 24.01 21.16 15.02
C VAL A 347 23.89 22.04 16.26
N ALA A 348 22.86 21.85 17.08
CA ALA A 348 22.47 22.82 18.10
C ALA A 348 22.24 22.25 19.52
N ALA A 349 22.09 20.93 19.68
CA ALA A 349 21.88 20.34 21.00
C ALA A 349 23.09 20.55 21.92
N LYS A 350 22.80 20.78 23.19
CA LYS A 350 23.80 21.01 24.24
C LYS A 350 23.82 19.89 25.27
N SER A 351 22.67 19.29 25.58
CA SER A 351 22.58 18.16 26.51
C SER A 351 23.32 16.93 25.99
N VAL A 352 23.92 16.18 26.91
CA VAL A 352 24.63 14.94 26.60
C VAL A 352 23.64 13.91 26.06
N GLN A 353 22.44 13.84 26.63
CA GLN A 353 21.40 12.92 26.19
C GLN A 353 20.98 13.14 24.74
N LEU A 354 20.65 14.37 24.32
CA LEU A 354 20.25 14.64 22.93
C LEU A 354 21.37 14.43 21.92
N LYS A 355 22.62 14.81 22.27
CA LYS A 355 23.78 14.54 21.42
C LYS A 355 24.02 13.05 21.22
N SER A 356 23.86 12.27 22.29
CA SER A 356 24.11 10.83 22.26
C SER A 356 23.06 10.12 21.42
N ILE A 357 21.78 10.39 21.68
CA ILE A 357 20.68 9.77 20.94
C ILE A 357 20.66 10.22 19.47
N GLY A 358 20.99 11.49 19.18
CA GLY A 358 21.07 12.02 17.81
C GLY A 358 22.10 11.30 16.94
N LYS A 359 23.25 10.94 17.51
CA LYS A 359 24.27 10.15 16.80
C LYS A 359 23.81 8.72 16.52
N LEU A 360 23.07 8.11 17.45
CA LEU A 360 22.51 6.77 17.28
C LEU A 360 21.39 6.74 16.24
N GLU A 361 20.60 7.81 16.18
CA GLU A 361 19.47 7.95 15.28
C GLU A 361 19.87 8.30 13.84
N LEU A 362 20.97 9.02 13.62
CA LEU A 362 21.34 9.56 12.31
C LEU A 362 21.31 8.51 11.18
N VAL A 363 21.94 7.35 11.39
CA VAL A 363 22.00 6.31 10.35
C VAL A 363 20.63 5.67 10.11
N PRO A 364 19.91 5.17 11.13
CA PRO A 364 18.54 4.70 10.97
C PRO A 364 17.62 5.73 10.29
N GLY A 365 17.69 7.00 10.69
CA GLY A 365 16.83 8.06 10.19
C GLY A 365 17.00 8.35 8.70
N ILE A 366 18.20 8.17 8.15
CA ILE A 366 18.46 8.25 6.69
C ILE A 366 17.64 7.18 5.93
N PHE A 367 17.45 6.01 6.54
CA PHE A 367 16.68 4.90 6.00
C PHE A 367 15.26 4.83 6.55
N ASN A 368 14.74 5.96 7.04
CA ASN A 368 13.36 6.12 7.51
C ASN A 368 12.98 5.26 8.74
N ILE A 369 13.96 4.93 9.57
CA ILE A 369 13.81 4.17 10.82
C ILE A 369 14.10 5.13 11.98
N ASN A 370 13.17 5.27 12.94
CA ASN A 370 13.30 6.26 14.01
C ASN A 370 12.97 5.81 15.43
N GLU A 371 13.00 4.51 15.66
CA GLU A 371 12.82 3.85 16.94
C GLU A 371 13.80 4.35 18.03
N PRO A 372 15.09 4.62 17.74
CA PRO A 372 15.98 5.23 18.74
C PRO A 372 15.44 6.55 19.28
N PHE A 373 14.85 7.41 18.46
CA PHE A 373 14.13 8.60 18.94
C PHE A 373 12.81 8.29 19.64
N LEU A 374 11.99 7.40 19.09
CA LEU A 374 10.68 7.08 19.67
C LEU A 374 10.81 6.56 21.10
N PHE A 375 11.76 5.65 21.34
CA PHE A 375 11.95 5.00 22.63
C PHE A 375 13.08 5.61 23.47
N GLY A 376 14.19 6.00 22.86
CA GLY A 376 15.37 6.48 23.57
C GLY A 376 15.34 7.96 23.94
N LEU A 377 14.68 8.80 23.13
CA LEU A 377 14.41 10.21 23.46
C LEU A 377 13.06 10.43 24.19
N PRO A 378 12.49 9.33 24.68
CA PRO A 378 11.06 8.99 24.60
C PRO A 378 10.18 10.08 23.98
N ILE A 379 9.95 10.03 22.67
CA ILE A 379 8.88 10.82 22.04
C ILE A 379 7.51 10.25 22.46
N VAL A 380 7.44 8.93 22.65
CA VAL A 380 6.26 8.23 23.16
C VAL A 380 5.81 8.85 24.47
N MET A 381 4.54 9.22 24.55
CA MET A 381 3.89 9.85 25.71
C MET A 381 4.56 11.16 26.20
N ASN A 382 5.41 11.80 25.38
CA ASN A 382 6.07 13.05 25.75
C ASN A 382 5.29 14.27 25.22
N PRO A 383 4.60 15.02 26.10
CA PRO A 383 3.76 16.14 25.68
C PRO A 383 4.55 17.31 25.07
N MET A 384 5.85 17.45 25.35
CA MET A 384 6.66 18.53 24.78
C MET A 384 6.99 18.28 23.29
N LEU A 385 7.21 17.02 22.92
CA LEU A 385 7.51 16.63 21.54
C LEU A 385 6.27 16.11 20.78
N ALA A 386 5.14 15.91 21.46
CA ALA A 386 3.87 15.55 20.84
C ALA A 386 3.48 16.52 19.72
N VAL A 387 3.54 17.82 19.99
CA VAL A 387 3.10 18.86 19.04
C VAL A 387 3.84 18.75 17.70
N PRO A 388 5.18 18.82 17.61
CA PRO A 388 5.87 18.68 16.34
C PRO A 388 5.71 17.28 15.73
N PHE A 389 5.56 16.23 16.54
CA PHE A 389 5.35 14.85 16.09
C PHE A 389 4.02 14.65 15.36
N PHE A 390 2.96 15.33 15.81
CA PHE A 390 1.66 15.34 15.13
C PHE A 390 1.57 16.36 14.00
N LEU A 391 2.12 17.55 14.22
CA LEU A 391 1.97 18.68 13.29
C LEU A 391 2.77 18.47 12.01
N THR A 392 3.98 17.90 12.10
CA THR A 392 4.86 17.79 10.93
C THR A 392 4.27 16.91 9.83
N PRO A 393 3.78 15.67 10.11
CA PRO A 393 3.13 14.87 9.08
C PRO A 393 1.87 15.52 8.51
N LEU A 394 1.10 16.25 9.32
CA LEU A 394 -0.10 16.97 8.85
C LEU A 394 0.26 18.09 7.88
N VAL A 395 1.28 18.89 8.20
CA VAL A 395 1.75 19.98 7.33
C VAL A 395 2.34 19.40 6.04
N VAL A 396 3.13 18.32 6.14
CA VAL A 396 3.70 17.65 4.96
C VAL A 396 2.61 17.00 4.10
N ALA A 397 1.61 16.37 4.70
CA ALA A 397 0.44 15.84 4.00
C ALA A 397 -0.30 16.95 3.25
N ALA A 398 -0.65 18.03 3.96
CA ALA A 398 -1.39 19.14 3.40
C ALA A 398 -0.64 19.80 2.24
N SER A 399 0.63 20.15 2.48
CA SER A 399 1.45 20.84 1.49
C SER A 399 1.73 19.95 0.27
N THR A 400 2.07 18.67 0.46
CA THR A 400 2.33 17.72 -0.65
C THR A 400 1.08 17.52 -1.50
N TYR A 401 -0.08 17.36 -0.86
CA TYR A 401 -1.35 17.25 -1.57
C TYR A 401 -1.62 18.49 -2.43
N LEU A 402 -1.42 19.68 -1.86
CA LEU A 402 -1.69 20.94 -2.55
C LEU A 402 -0.72 21.20 -3.71
N VAL A 403 0.58 20.90 -3.56
CA VAL A 403 1.53 21.11 -4.67
C VAL A 403 1.30 20.16 -5.84
N ILE A 404 0.82 18.94 -5.59
CA ILE A 404 0.38 18.02 -6.65
C ILE A 404 -0.92 18.54 -7.27
N LYS A 405 -1.91 18.87 -6.45
CA LYS A 405 -3.24 19.33 -6.91
C LYS A 405 -3.19 20.61 -7.73
N THR A 406 -2.27 21.52 -7.42
CA THR A 406 -2.06 22.77 -8.15
C THR A 406 -1.15 22.61 -9.39
N GLY A 407 -0.54 21.43 -9.58
CA GLY A 407 0.32 21.15 -10.73
C GLY A 407 1.74 21.73 -10.62
N ILE A 408 2.15 22.22 -9.45
CA ILE A 408 3.53 22.67 -9.20
C ILE A 408 4.50 21.50 -9.39
N VAL A 409 4.12 20.34 -8.86
CA VAL A 409 4.80 19.05 -9.05
C VAL A 409 3.86 18.04 -9.73
N PRO A 410 4.39 17.08 -10.50
CA PRO A 410 3.55 16.08 -11.15
C PRO A 410 2.93 15.11 -10.13
N PRO A 411 1.85 14.40 -10.46
CA PRO A 411 1.42 13.24 -9.67
C PRO A 411 2.55 12.20 -9.54
N LEU A 412 2.47 11.38 -8.50
CA LEU A 412 3.43 10.28 -8.29
C LEU A 412 3.28 9.24 -9.41
N ASN A 413 4.39 8.73 -9.92
CA ASN A 413 4.45 7.96 -11.17
C ASN A 413 4.11 6.45 -11.04
N GLY A 414 3.72 5.99 -9.85
CA GLY A 414 3.39 4.59 -9.60
C GLY A 414 4.58 3.66 -9.35
N VAL A 415 5.80 4.21 -9.27
CA VAL A 415 6.99 3.46 -8.87
C VAL A 415 6.93 3.16 -7.37
N ALA A 416 6.81 1.88 -7.00
CA ALA A 416 6.88 1.45 -5.60
C ALA A 416 8.34 1.45 -5.09
N ALA A 417 8.84 2.61 -4.68
CA ALA A 417 10.13 2.72 -4.00
C ALA A 417 10.03 2.09 -2.59
N PRO A 418 11.00 1.26 -2.16
CA PRO A 418 11.03 0.75 -0.79
C PRO A 418 10.94 1.90 0.22
N TRP A 419 10.15 1.73 1.28
CA TRP A 419 9.96 2.77 2.31
C TRP A 419 11.26 3.14 3.02
N THR A 420 12.29 2.28 2.98
CA THR A 420 13.64 2.56 3.50
C THR A 420 14.53 3.37 2.56
N THR A 421 14.04 3.69 1.36
CA THR A 421 14.82 4.45 0.38
C THR A 421 15.07 5.86 0.91
N PRO A 422 16.33 6.34 0.94
CA PRO A 422 16.63 7.67 1.48
C PRO A 422 15.80 8.78 0.85
N ALA A 423 15.54 9.81 1.65
CA ALA A 423 14.89 11.02 1.18
C ALA A 423 15.64 11.63 -0.02
N VAL A 424 14.93 12.41 -0.83
CA VAL A 424 15.36 12.98 -2.12
C VAL A 424 15.56 11.93 -3.22
N ILE A 425 16.25 10.82 -2.92
CA ILE A 425 16.41 9.70 -3.86
C ILE A 425 15.05 9.06 -4.14
N SER A 426 14.28 8.77 -3.09
CA SER A 426 12.91 8.26 -3.26
C SER A 426 12.04 9.23 -4.06
N GLY A 427 12.08 10.53 -3.75
CA GLY A 427 11.36 11.58 -4.49
C GLY A 427 11.70 11.61 -5.98
N PHE A 428 12.99 11.45 -6.32
CA PHE A 428 13.42 11.34 -7.71
C PHE A 428 12.82 10.10 -8.41
N LEU A 429 12.82 8.95 -7.75
CA LEU A 429 12.29 7.71 -8.31
C LEU A 429 10.77 7.77 -8.53
N ILE A 430 10.03 8.37 -7.60
CA ILE A 430 8.56 8.38 -7.60
C ILE A 430 7.91 9.55 -8.37
N GLY A 431 8.70 10.52 -8.84
CA GLY A 431 8.15 11.64 -9.63
C GLY A 431 9.18 12.58 -10.25
N GLY A 432 10.42 12.11 -10.43
CA GLY A 432 11.49 12.86 -11.08
C GLY A 432 12.06 14.01 -10.24
N TRP A 433 12.84 14.87 -10.90
CA TRP A 433 13.60 15.92 -10.23
C TRP A 433 12.72 16.93 -9.47
N LYS A 434 11.51 17.24 -9.97
CA LYS A 434 10.58 18.14 -9.28
C LYS A 434 10.14 17.58 -7.93
N MET A 435 9.87 16.28 -7.87
CA MET A 435 9.52 15.60 -6.62
C MET A 435 10.72 15.45 -5.69
N ALA A 436 11.93 15.25 -6.22
CA ALA A 436 13.15 15.26 -5.40
C ALA A 436 13.34 16.60 -4.68
N ILE A 437 13.14 17.72 -5.39
CA ILE A 437 13.18 19.07 -4.80
C ILE A 437 12.08 19.25 -3.76
N TRP A 438 10.85 18.84 -4.08
CA TRP A 438 9.75 18.95 -3.13
C TRP A 438 10.01 18.15 -1.85
N GLN A 439 10.52 16.93 -1.98
CA GLN A 439 10.88 16.12 -0.82
C GLN A 439 11.96 16.80 0.02
N PHE A 440 12.96 17.43 -0.59
CA PHE A 440 13.92 18.26 0.13
C PHE A 440 13.24 19.42 0.89
N CYS A 441 12.26 20.11 0.28
CA CYS A 441 11.45 21.12 0.97
C CYS A 441 10.72 20.55 2.19
N THR A 442 10.19 19.32 2.13
CA THR A 442 9.53 18.69 3.29
C THR A 442 10.50 18.41 4.45
N LEU A 443 11.77 18.12 4.18
CA LEU A 443 12.80 18.00 5.22
C LEU A 443 13.08 19.35 5.90
N LEU A 444 13.06 20.44 5.13
CA LEU A 444 13.20 21.80 5.67
C LEU A 444 11.98 22.20 6.52
N ILE A 445 10.77 21.84 6.08
CA ILE A 445 9.52 22.04 6.84
C ILE A 445 9.62 21.31 8.18
N SER A 446 10.02 20.03 8.18
CA SER A 446 10.24 19.26 9.42
C SER A 446 11.25 19.95 10.33
N THR A 447 12.39 20.39 9.77
CA THR A 447 13.43 21.10 10.54
C THR A 447 12.88 22.36 11.19
N ALA A 448 12.16 23.20 10.43
CA ALA A 448 11.57 24.43 10.95
C ALA A 448 10.54 24.17 12.07
N ILE A 449 9.70 23.14 11.92
CA ILE A 449 8.67 22.79 12.92
C ILE A 449 9.31 22.22 14.18
N TYR A 450 10.28 21.30 14.06
CA TYR A 450 10.90 20.65 15.22
C TYR A 450 11.83 21.57 16.01
N TRP A 451 12.50 22.52 15.34
CA TRP A 451 13.54 23.35 15.94
C TRP A 451 13.16 24.04 17.28
N PRO A 452 12.04 24.79 17.38
CA PRO A 452 11.69 25.47 18.63
C PRO A 452 11.41 24.49 19.78
N PHE A 453 10.79 23.34 19.50
CA PHE A 453 10.47 22.32 20.50
C PHE A 453 11.72 21.57 20.95
N ALA A 454 12.57 21.19 20.01
CA ALA A 454 13.84 20.53 20.29
C ALA A 454 14.76 21.43 21.15
N LYS A 455 14.85 22.72 20.82
CA LYS A 455 15.60 23.71 21.62
C LYS A 455 15.05 23.86 23.04
N LYS A 456 13.73 23.90 23.19
CA LYS A 456 13.09 23.98 24.51
C LYS A 456 13.35 22.71 25.32
N TYR A 457 13.23 21.54 24.70
CA TYR A 457 13.44 20.25 25.35
C TYR A 457 14.91 20.04 25.75
N ASP A 458 15.85 20.40 24.89
CA ASP A 458 17.29 20.37 25.18
C ASP A 458 17.66 21.22 26.40
N LYS A 459 17.04 22.41 26.54
CA LYS A 459 17.25 23.27 27.72
C LYS A 459 16.77 22.59 29.01
N VAL A 460 15.66 21.84 28.96
CA VAL A 460 15.15 21.09 30.11
C VAL A 460 16.09 19.94 30.48
N LEU A 461 16.55 19.18 29.49
CA LEU A 461 17.49 18.07 29.70
C LEU A 461 18.83 18.58 30.24
N LEU A 462 19.38 19.63 29.66
CA LEU A 462 20.64 20.22 30.12
C LEU A 462 20.53 20.73 31.57
N ALA A 463 19.44 21.39 31.93
CA ALA A 463 19.22 21.84 33.31
C ALA A 463 19.16 20.66 34.30
N ARG A 464 18.56 19.54 33.87
CA ARG A 464 18.50 18.31 34.65
C ARG A 464 19.88 17.66 34.81
N GLU A 465 20.64 17.51 33.73
CA GLU A 465 22.01 16.98 33.73
C GLU A 465 22.92 17.81 34.65
N GLN A 466 22.82 19.15 34.59
CA GLN A 466 23.58 20.04 35.47
C GLN A 466 23.18 19.91 36.95
N LYS A 467 21.91 19.65 37.24
CA LYS A 467 21.44 19.43 38.61
C LYS A 467 21.96 18.10 39.16
N GLU A 468 21.81 17.02 38.40
CA GLU A 468 22.31 15.68 38.75
C GLU A 468 23.84 15.69 38.96
N ALA A 469 24.59 16.41 38.11
CA ALA A 469 26.03 16.57 38.26
C ALA A 469 26.46 17.41 39.48
N LYS A 470 25.59 18.29 40.00
CA LYS A 470 25.82 19.04 41.24
C LYS A 470 25.50 18.22 42.48
N GLU A 471 24.50 17.34 42.42
CA GLU A 471 24.11 16.45 43.53
C GLU A 471 25.08 15.26 43.68
N ALA A 472 25.78 14.89 42.60
CA ALA A 472 26.78 13.82 42.61
C ALA A 472 28.20 14.28 43.06
N LYS A 473 28.41 15.59 43.23
CA LYS A 473 29.63 16.20 43.77
C LYS A 473 29.41 16.60 45.21
#